data_AF-A0A934LKK4-F1
#
_entry.id   AF-A0A934LKK4-F1
#
_cell.length_a   1.000
_cell.length_b   1.000
_cell.length_c   1.000
_cell.angle_alpha   90.00
_cell.angle_beta   90.00
_cell.angle_gamma   90.00
#
_symmetry.space_group_name_H-M   'P 1'
#
loop_
_entity.id
_entity.type
_entity.pdbx_description
1 polymer ?
#
loop_
_entity_poly.entity_id
_entity_poly.type
_entity_poly.pdbx_seq_one_letter_code
_entity_poly.pdbx_strand_id
1 'polypeptide(L)'
;MIGTILNVITVAIGSMLGLLIGDRLPKNTQTSVITGLGLVTLVVGIDNAMLSGNIIIPLISLIVGVMIGEAINIQKGLDDLAGWLQTWVAKRSTSGKMGDGDFDSARERFINGFVTASLVFCIGPLTFVGSIQDGISGNYQLLAIKAVLDGFASLAFAASLGVGVSFSIVTIIIIQGGLALLGYLAGEVMTEAMINEMSSAGGLMLIGLSLILLDIKHPRMANYLPALLIAPLIVAVGRWLGIDVYPNF
;
A
#
# COMPACT_ATOMS: atom_id res chain seq x y z
N MET A 1 -14.49 -13.32 -6.31
CA MET A 1 -14.63 -12.19 -5.35
C MET A 1 -14.56 -12.62 -3.88
N ILE A 2 -14.63 -13.92 -3.57
CA ILE A 2 -14.61 -14.42 -2.18
C ILE A 2 -13.25 -14.14 -1.53
N GLY A 3 -12.16 -14.28 -2.29
CA GLY A 3 -10.82 -14.02 -1.78
C GLY A 3 -10.62 -12.58 -1.32
N THR A 4 -11.23 -11.62 -2.02
CA THR A 4 -11.13 -10.20 -1.66
C THR A 4 -11.85 -9.91 -0.35
N ILE A 5 -13.05 -10.46 -0.18
CA ILE A 5 -13.82 -10.33 1.07
C ILE A 5 -13.06 -10.97 2.23
N LEU A 6 -12.46 -12.13 2.01
CA LEU A 6 -11.65 -12.82 3.02
C LEU A 6 -10.45 -11.94 3.44
N ASN A 7 -9.76 -11.31 2.49
CA ASN A 7 -8.67 -10.38 2.81
C ASN A 7 -9.16 -9.19 3.63
N VAL A 8 -10.24 -8.53 3.19
CA VAL A 8 -10.86 -7.40 3.90
C VAL A 8 -11.21 -7.76 5.35
N ILE A 9 -11.86 -8.90 5.57
CA ILE A 9 -12.23 -9.35 6.92
C ILE A 9 -10.97 -9.60 7.77
N THR A 10 -9.98 -10.27 7.18
CA THR A 10 -8.77 -10.65 7.90
C THR A 10 -7.93 -9.42 8.29
N VAL A 11 -7.83 -8.43 7.40
CA VAL A 11 -7.19 -7.13 7.68
C VAL A 11 -8.00 -6.30 8.66
N ALA A 12 -9.34 -6.35 8.61
CA ALA A 12 -10.19 -5.66 9.59
C ALA A 12 -9.99 -6.23 10.99
N ILE A 13 -10.01 -7.56 11.14
CA ILE A 13 -9.79 -8.23 12.42
C ILE A 13 -8.36 -7.98 12.91
N GLY A 14 -7.36 -8.18 12.03
CA GLY A 14 -5.96 -7.97 12.36
C GLY A 14 -5.68 -6.54 12.81
N SER A 15 -6.12 -5.54 12.04
CA SER A 15 -5.93 -4.15 12.42
C SER A 15 -6.69 -3.78 13.70
N MET A 16 -7.92 -4.26 13.91
CA MET A 16 -8.65 -4.04 15.16
C MET A 16 -7.91 -4.61 16.38
N LEU A 17 -7.42 -5.85 16.29
CA LEU A 17 -6.61 -6.47 17.35
C LEU A 17 -5.30 -5.70 17.57
N GLY A 18 -4.65 -5.29 16.48
CA GLY A 18 -3.44 -4.48 16.51
C GLY A 18 -3.65 -3.18 17.29
N LEU A 19 -4.74 -2.44 17.02
CA LEU A 19 -5.07 -1.22 17.75
C LEU A 19 -5.27 -1.47 19.25
N LEU A 20 -5.99 -2.54 19.62
CA LEU A 20 -6.23 -2.90 21.02
C LEU A 20 -4.95 -3.26 21.78
N ILE A 21 -3.99 -3.89 21.09
CA ILE A 21 -2.70 -4.31 21.65
C ILE A 21 -1.70 -3.14 21.68
N GLY A 22 -1.67 -2.32 20.62
CA GLY A 22 -0.70 -1.26 20.41
C GLY A 22 -0.65 -0.27 21.57
N ASP A 23 -1.82 0.18 22.05
CA ASP A 23 -1.94 1.11 23.17
C ASP A 23 -1.43 0.53 24.51
N ARG A 24 -1.25 -0.80 24.60
CA ARG A 24 -0.72 -1.49 25.79
C ARG A 24 0.79 -1.74 25.74
N LEU A 25 1.42 -1.53 24.59
CA LEU A 25 2.85 -1.76 24.44
C LEU A 25 3.68 -0.61 25.03
N PRO A 26 4.78 -0.90 25.75
CA PRO A 26 5.74 0.13 26.16
C PRO A 26 6.31 0.87 24.94
N LYS A 27 6.61 2.17 25.08
CA LYS A 27 7.14 3.00 23.99
C LYS A 27 8.36 2.39 23.29
N ASN A 28 9.31 1.85 24.07
CA ASN A 28 10.50 1.20 23.51
C ASN A 28 10.15 -0.03 22.65
N THR A 29 9.15 -0.81 23.06
CA THR A 29 8.67 -1.95 22.30
C THR A 29 7.98 -1.50 21.01
N GLN A 30 7.17 -0.43 21.05
CA GLN A 30 6.57 0.14 19.84
C GLN A 30 7.64 0.58 18.84
N THR A 31 8.69 1.27 19.30
CA THR A 31 9.83 1.67 18.46
C THR A 31 10.53 0.46 17.86
N SER A 32 10.86 -0.57 18.65
CA SER A 32 11.49 -1.79 18.13
C SER A 32 10.63 -2.53 17.10
N VAL A 33 9.31 -2.56 17.29
CA VAL A 33 8.39 -3.16 16.32
C VAL A 33 8.34 -2.30 15.04
N ILE A 34 8.28 -0.97 15.14
CA ILE A 34 8.35 -0.07 13.97
C ILE A 34 9.65 -0.30 13.19
N THR A 35 10.79 -0.43 13.87
CA THR A 35 12.06 -0.75 13.22
C THR A 35 12.00 -2.09 12.49
N GLY A 36 11.49 -3.15 13.15
CA GLY A 36 11.31 -4.45 12.52
C GLY A 36 10.41 -4.40 11.29
N LEU A 37 9.31 -3.65 11.37
CA LEU A 37 8.40 -3.41 10.25
C LEU A 37 9.11 -2.67 9.11
N GLY A 38 9.88 -1.63 9.40
CA GLY A 38 10.70 -0.93 8.42
C GLY A 38 11.67 -1.85 7.68
N LEU A 39 12.36 -2.75 8.40
CA LEU A 39 13.25 -3.74 7.79
C LEU A 39 12.51 -4.73 6.88
N VAL A 40 11.34 -5.23 7.32
CA VAL A 40 10.52 -6.13 6.48
C VAL A 40 9.99 -5.39 5.25
N THR A 41 9.49 -4.17 5.42
CA THR A 41 9.02 -3.32 4.31
C THR A 41 10.14 -3.03 3.31
N LEU A 42 11.38 -2.84 3.78
CA LEU A 42 12.55 -2.69 2.90
C LEU A 42 12.79 -3.95 2.07
N VAL A 43 12.78 -5.14 2.69
CA VAL A 43 12.99 -6.41 1.99
C VAL A 43 11.89 -6.66 0.95
N VAL A 44 10.62 -6.48 1.32
CA VAL A 44 9.48 -6.60 0.39
C VAL A 44 9.60 -5.56 -0.74
N GLY A 45 10.04 -4.35 -0.42
CA GLY A 45 10.27 -3.30 -1.41
C GLY A 45 11.35 -3.66 -2.42
N ILE A 46 12.47 -4.24 -1.97
CA ILE A 46 13.55 -4.73 -2.82
C ILE A 46 13.07 -5.88 -3.70
N ASP A 47 12.42 -6.89 -3.12
CA ASP A 47 11.88 -8.04 -3.84
C ASP A 47 10.95 -7.60 -4.97
N ASN A 48 10.00 -6.72 -4.65
CA ASN A 48 9.08 -6.15 -5.64
C ASN A 48 9.80 -5.29 -6.69
N ALA A 49 10.75 -4.44 -6.28
CA ALA A 49 11.51 -3.58 -7.19
C ALA A 49 12.28 -4.38 -8.24
N MET A 50 12.81 -5.55 -7.86
CA MET A 50 13.59 -6.43 -8.73
C MET A 50 12.76 -7.19 -9.76
N LEU A 51 11.42 -7.14 -9.69
CA LEU A 51 10.55 -7.75 -10.70
C LEU A 51 10.59 -7.04 -12.05
N SER A 52 11.03 -5.78 -12.09
CA SER A 52 11.11 -5.01 -13.33
C SER A 52 12.15 -5.63 -14.28
N GLY A 53 11.72 -5.98 -15.49
CA GLY A 53 12.65 -6.34 -16.56
C GLY A 53 13.25 -5.12 -17.28
N ASN A 54 12.80 -3.90 -16.97
CA ASN A 54 13.36 -2.67 -17.52
C ASN A 54 13.22 -1.50 -16.53
N ILE A 55 14.30 -1.22 -15.80
CA ILE A 55 14.32 -0.19 -14.73
C ILE A 55 13.95 1.23 -15.21
N ILE A 56 13.99 1.49 -16.52
CA ILE A 56 13.57 2.78 -17.10
C ILE A 56 12.07 3.01 -16.88
N ILE A 57 11.25 1.96 -16.93
CA ILE A 57 9.79 2.07 -16.80
C ILE A 57 9.39 2.51 -15.39
N PRO A 58 9.81 1.86 -14.28
CA PRO A 58 9.46 2.30 -12.94
C PRO A 58 10.10 3.65 -12.63
N LEU A 59 11.29 3.95 -13.18
CA LEU A 59 11.91 5.27 -13.07
C LEU A 59 11.04 6.38 -13.67
N ILE A 60 10.62 6.24 -14.93
CA ILE A 60 9.75 7.23 -15.60
C ILE A 60 8.41 7.31 -14.86
N SER A 61 7.87 6.17 -14.43
CA SER A 61 6.60 6.11 -13.71
C SER A 61 6.66 6.86 -12.39
N LEU A 62 7.75 6.75 -11.63
CA LEU A 62 7.93 7.50 -10.40
C LEU A 62 8.08 9.00 -10.66
N ILE A 63 8.85 9.41 -11.68
CA ILE A 63 9.04 10.83 -12.02
C ILE A 63 7.71 11.46 -12.44
N VAL A 64 7.02 10.85 -13.40
CA VAL A 64 5.71 11.33 -13.86
C VAL A 64 4.69 11.25 -12.73
N GLY A 65 4.72 10.18 -11.96
CA GLY A 65 3.83 9.94 -10.83
C GLY A 65 3.95 11.02 -9.77
N VAL A 66 5.16 11.36 -9.34
CA VAL A 66 5.38 12.44 -8.36
C VAL A 66 5.06 13.82 -8.93
N MET A 67 5.32 14.08 -10.21
CA MET A 67 4.92 15.34 -10.84
C MET A 67 3.40 15.52 -10.81
N ILE A 68 2.64 14.47 -11.16
CA ILE A 68 1.18 14.48 -11.09
C ILE A 68 0.72 14.59 -9.63
N GLY A 69 1.33 13.81 -8.72
CA GLY A 69 0.96 13.78 -7.31
C GLY A 69 1.20 15.10 -6.57
N GLU A 70 2.31 15.78 -6.87
CA GLU A 70 2.58 17.14 -6.38
C GLU A 70 1.62 18.17 -7.01
N ALA A 71 1.31 18.04 -8.31
CA ALA A 71 0.37 18.94 -8.96
C ALA A 71 -1.04 18.87 -8.34
N ILE A 72 -1.52 17.67 -8.00
CA ILE A 72 -2.82 17.47 -7.33
C ILE A 72 -2.73 17.51 -5.80
N ASN A 73 -1.52 17.58 -5.23
CA ASN A 73 -1.25 17.60 -3.80
C ASN A 73 -1.90 16.43 -3.02
N ILE A 74 -1.62 15.19 -3.42
CA ILE A 74 -2.16 13.98 -2.76
C ILE A 74 -1.81 13.96 -1.27
N GLN A 75 -0.57 14.31 -0.95
CA GLN A 75 -0.10 14.39 0.44
C GLN A 75 -1.03 15.27 1.26
N LYS A 76 -1.34 16.49 0.77
CA LYS A 76 -2.26 17.43 1.43
C LYS A 76 -3.67 16.86 1.60
N GLY A 77 -4.17 16.10 0.62
CA GLY A 77 -5.47 15.45 0.73
C GLY A 77 -5.53 14.40 1.84
N LEU A 78 -4.49 13.56 1.96
CA LEU A 78 -4.39 12.58 3.06
C LEU A 78 -4.19 13.26 4.41
N ASP A 79 -3.42 14.33 4.39
CA ASP A 79 -3.17 15.24 5.49
C ASP A 79 -4.51 15.80 6.04
N ASP A 80 -5.35 16.35 5.17
CA ASP A 80 -6.65 16.91 5.55
C ASP A 80 -7.62 15.82 6.04
N LEU A 81 -7.58 14.63 5.42
CA LEU A 81 -8.35 13.46 5.85
C LEU A 81 -7.95 13.00 7.27
N ALA A 82 -6.65 12.93 7.53
CA ALA A 82 -6.10 12.57 8.85
C ALA A 82 -6.54 13.58 9.92
N GLY A 83 -6.44 14.87 9.63
CA GLY A 83 -6.91 15.93 10.52
C GLY A 83 -8.42 15.84 10.81
N TRP A 84 -9.24 15.60 9.78
CA TRP A 84 -10.68 15.42 9.94
C TRP A 84 -11.00 14.23 10.87
N LEU A 85 -10.36 13.08 10.66
CA LEU A 85 -10.52 11.89 11.50
C LEU A 85 -10.08 12.13 12.94
N GLN A 86 -8.96 12.79 13.14
CA GLN A 86 -8.47 13.12 14.47
C GLN A 86 -9.43 14.05 15.21
N THR A 87 -10.00 15.08 14.56
CA THR A 87 -11.00 15.92 15.21
C THR A 87 -12.28 15.16 15.57
N TRP A 88 -12.66 14.15 14.78
CA TRP A 88 -13.81 13.30 15.06
C TRP A 88 -13.55 12.36 16.25
N VAL A 89 -12.36 11.78 16.35
CA VAL A 89 -11.93 10.91 17.46
C VAL A 89 -11.71 11.73 18.74
N ALA A 90 -11.05 12.88 18.65
CA ALA A 90 -10.81 13.79 19.79
C ALA A 90 -12.12 14.34 20.38
N LYS A 91 -13.15 14.56 19.56
CA LYS A 91 -14.50 14.92 20.05
C LYS A 91 -15.20 13.80 20.82
N ARG A 92 -14.79 12.54 20.63
CA ARG A 92 -15.35 11.36 21.32
C ARG A 92 -14.49 10.90 22.50
N SER A 93 -13.23 11.28 22.56
CA SER A 93 -12.30 10.90 23.62
C SER A 93 -12.21 12.01 24.67
N THR A 94 -12.67 11.74 25.89
CA THR A 94 -12.62 12.65 27.05
C THR A 94 -11.22 12.89 27.63
N SER A 95 -10.16 12.59 26.89
CA SER A 95 -8.77 12.67 27.37
C SER A 95 -7.98 13.76 26.67
N GLY A 96 -7.76 14.85 27.40
CA GLY A 96 -6.57 15.71 27.28
C GLY A 96 -6.50 16.64 26.08
N LYS A 97 -6.14 17.91 26.33
CA LYS A 97 -5.73 18.86 25.29
C LYS A 97 -4.45 18.33 24.62
N MET A 98 -4.53 17.76 23.41
CA MET A 98 -3.35 17.53 22.57
C MET A 98 -2.72 18.90 22.21
N GLY A 99 -1.40 19.00 22.31
CA GLY A 99 -0.65 20.16 21.83
C GLY A 99 -0.33 20.02 20.34
N ASP A 100 -0.03 21.13 19.66
CA ASP A 100 0.21 21.17 18.20
C ASP A 100 1.24 20.13 17.71
N GLY A 101 2.33 19.89 18.45
CA GLY A 101 3.34 18.90 18.08
C GLY A 101 2.90 17.42 18.20
N ASP A 102 1.90 17.14 19.03
CA ASP A 102 1.32 15.79 19.17
C ASP A 102 0.30 15.51 18.06
N PHE A 103 -0.28 16.57 17.47
CA PHE A 103 -1.16 16.48 16.32
C PHE A 103 -0.43 16.10 15.04
N ASP A 104 0.69 16.78 14.76
CA ASP A 104 1.48 16.52 13.54
C ASP A 104 2.06 15.10 13.54
N SER A 105 2.57 14.63 14.68
CA SER A 105 3.10 13.26 14.80
C SER A 105 2.01 12.20 14.63
N ALA A 106 0.80 12.43 15.15
CA ALA A 106 -0.34 11.52 14.96
C ALA A 106 -0.82 11.50 13.50
N ARG A 107 -0.74 12.64 12.80
CA ARG A 107 -1.14 12.80 11.40
C ARG A 107 -0.17 12.05 10.49
N GLU A 108 1.12 12.25 10.70
CA GLU A 108 2.18 11.53 9.99
C GLU A 108 2.08 10.02 10.25
N ARG A 109 1.88 9.61 11.51
CA ARG A 109 1.67 8.20 11.87
C ARG A 109 0.46 7.60 11.14
N PHE A 110 -0.65 8.32 11.04
CA PHE A 110 -1.83 7.89 10.27
C PHE A 110 -1.50 7.71 8.78
N ILE A 111 -0.88 8.71 8.16
CA ILE A 111 -0.57 8.68 6.72
C ILE A 111 0.40 7.54 6.42
N ASN A 112 1.46 7.41 7.21
CA ASN A 112 2.44 6.33 7.05
C ASN A 112 1.77 4.96 7.25
N GLY A 113 0.89 4.82 8.24
CA GLY A 113 0.10 3.61 8.45
C GLY A 113 -0.78 3.26 7.25
N PHE A 114 -1.54 4.24 6.74
CA PHE A 114 -2.41 4.07 5.58
C PHE A 114 -1.63 3.71 4.31
N VAL A 115 -0.65 4.55 3.93
CA VAL A 115 0.11 4.35 2.69
C VAL A 115 0.93 3.07 2.74
N THR A 116 1.59 2.76 3.87
CA THR A 116 2.36 1.51 4.02
C THR A 116 1.46 0.30 3.90
N ALA A 117 0.38 0.24 4.67
CA ALA A 117 -0.54 -0.90 4.63
C ALA A 117 -1.15 -1.07 3.23
N SER A 118 -1.62 0.01 2.62
CA SER A 118 -2.19 -0.02 1.27
C SER A 118 -1.19 -0.52 0.22
N LEU A 119 0.06 -0.08 0.27
CA LEU A 119 1.07 -0.57 -0.68
C LEU A 119 1.45 -2.02 -0.42
N VAL A 120 1.69 -2.41 0.83
CA VAL A 120 2.07 -3.80 1.16
C VAL A 120 0.96 -4.78 0.81
N PHE A 121 -0.30 -4.43 1.10
CA PHE A 121 -1.44 -5.32 0.84
C PHE A 121 -1.83 -5.33 -0.64
N CYS A 122 -1.88 -4.17 -1.29
CA CYS A 122 -2.39 -4.09 -2.66
C CYS A 122 -1.32 -4.25 -3.74
N ILE A 123 -0.04 -3.97 -3.45
CA ILE A 123 0.99 -3.95 -4.48
C ILE A 123 1.92 -5.16 -4.35
N GLY A 124 1.69 -6.12 -5.25
CA GLY A 124 2.54 -7.28 -5.48
C GLY A 124 1.89 -8.25 -6.47
N PRO A 125 2.67 -9.11 -7.14
CA PRO A 125 2.17 -9.97 -8.22
C PRO A 125 0.98 -10.85 -7.81
N LEU A 126 1.02 -11.38 -6.58
CA LEU A 126 -0.04 -12.21 -6.02
C LEU A 126 -1.38 -11.47 -5.90
N THR A 127 -1.38 -10.15 -5.68
CA THR A 127 -2.62 -9.37 -5.66
C THR A 127 -3.25 -9.34 -7.04
N PHE A 128 -2.47 -9.05 -8.07
CA PHE A 128 -2.99 -8.94 -9.44
C PHE A 128 -3.42 -10.30 -9.99
N VAL A 129 -2.52 -11.26 -9.99
CA VAL A 129 -2.78 -12.61 -10.52
C VAL A 129 -3.90 -13.28 -9.72
N GLY A 130 -3.85 -13.20 -8.39
CA GLY A 130 -4.86 -13.80 -7.54
C GLY A 130 -6.24 -13.13 -7.67
N SER A 131 -6.31 -11.81 -7.82
CA SER A 131 -7.60 -11.12 -7.97
C SER A 131 -8.25 -11.44 -9.30
N ILE A 132 -7.46 -11.46 -10.38
CA ILE A 132 -7.94 -11.81 -11.71
C ILE A 132 -8.42 -13.28 -11.72
N GLN A 133 -7.67 -14.21 -11.10
CA GLN A 133 -8.09 -15.62 -10.99
C GLN A 133 -9.35 -15.82 -10.13
N ASP A 134 -9.48 -15.09 -9.01
CA ASP A 134 -10.70 -15.08 -8.19
C ASP A 134 -11.90 -14.47 -8.94
N GLY A 135 -11.65 -13.62 -9.93
CA GLY A 135 -12.65 -13.06 -10.84
C GLY A 135 -13.09 -14.03 -11.96
N ILE A 136 -12.11 -14.62 -12.65
CA ILE A 136 -12.34 -15.48 -13.83
C ILE A 136 -12.83 -16.88 -13.43
N SER A 137 -12.09 -17.54 -12.54
CA SER A 137 -12.28 -18.97 -12.22
C SER A 137 -12.95 -19.20 -10.87
N GLY A 138 -13.17 -18.14 -10.08
CA GLY A 138 -13.63 -18.24 -8.71
C GLY A 138 -12.62 -18.93 -7.77
N ASN A 139 -11.40 -19.19 -8.24
CA ASN A 139 -10.35 -19.80 -7.42
C ASN A 139 -9.71 -18.72 -6.54
N TYR A 140 -10.03 -18.77 -5.25
CA TYR A 140 -9.56 -17.81 -4.26
C TYR A 140 -8.36 -18.31 -3.44
N GLN A 141 -7.75 -19.45 -3.77
CA GLN A 141 -6.70 -20.07 -2.94
C GLN A 141 -5.49 -19.15 -2.76
N LEU A 142 -5.03 -18.49 -3.83
CA LEU A 142 -3.94 -17.51 -3.76
C LEU A 142 -4.29 -16.33 -2.86
N LEU A 143 -5.52 -15.82 -2.97
CA LEU A 143 -6.01 -14.72 -2.12
C LEU A 143 -6.22 -15.15 -0.67
N ALA A 144 -6.59 -16.39 -0.40
CA ALA A 144 -6.73 -16.91 0.95
C ALA A 144 -5.37 -16.99 1.66
N ILE A 145 -4.33 -17.48 0.97
CA ILE A 145 -2.96 -17.49 1.50
C ILE A 145 -2.50 -16.05 1.78
N LYS A 146 -2.71 -15.14 0.82
CA LYS A 146 -2.35 -13.73 0.97
C LYS A 146 -3.09 -13.07 2.14
N ALA A 147 -4.38 -13.32 2.28
CA ALA A 147 -5.18 -12.73 3.34
C ALA A 147 -4.68 -13.08 4.75
N VAL A 148 -4.16 -14.30 4.94
CA VAL A 148 -3.52 -14.68 6.22
C VAL A 148 -2.28 -13.82 6.48
N LEU A 149 -1.43 -13.63 5.47
CA LEU A 149 -0.23 -12.78 5.56
C LEU A 149 -0.60 -11.32 5.86
N ASP A 150 -1.54 -10.76 5.10
CA ASP A 150 -2.04 -9.39 5.27
C ASP A 150 -2.72 -9.22 6.64
N GLY A 151 -3.37 -10.27 7.17
CA GLY A 151 -3.89 -10.33 8.54
C GLY A 151 -2.85 -10.09 9.61
N PHE A 152 -1.81 -10.92 9.61
CA PHE A 152 -0.70 -10.78 10.56
C PHE A 152 0.02 -9.45 10.40
N ALA A 153 0.27 -9.03 9.15
CA ALA A 153 0.89 -7.75 8.85
C ALA A 153 0.01 -6.58 9.33
N SER A 154 -1.31 -6.62 9.13
CA SER A 154 -2.23 -5.57 9.59
C SER A 154 -2.29 -5.47 11.11
N LEU A 155 -2.17 -6.58 11.83
CA LEU A 155 -2.05 -6.57 13.28
C LEU A 155 -0.78 -5.86 13.74
N ALA A 156 0.37 -6.24 13.16
CA ALA A 156 1.66 -5.63 13.50
C ALA A 156 1.69 -4.14 13.11
N PHE A 157 1.28 -3.81 11.89
CA PHE A 157 1.22 -2.43 11.41
C PHE A 157 0.25 -1.60 12.25
N ALA A 158 -0.95 -2.09 12.58
CA ALA A 158 -1.91 -1.29 13.34
C ALA A 158 -1.47 -1.08 14.79
N ALA A 159 -0.81 -2.06 15.41
CA ALA A 159 -0.23 -1.90 16.74
C ALA A 159 0.84 -0.79 16.78
N SER A 160 1.58 -0.60 15.68
CA SER A 160 2.69 0.35 15.59
C SER A 160 2.34 1.69 14.95
N LEU A 161 1.57 1.69 13.87
CA LEU A 161 1.22 2.84 13.02
C LEU A 161 -0.23 3.32 13.24
N GLY A 162 -0.99 2.65 14.10
CA GLY A 162 -2.31 3.10 14.53
C GLY A 162 -3.39 2.96 13.45
N VAL A 163 -4.45 3.77 13.60
CA VAL A 163 -5.74 3.58 12.91
C VAL A 163 -5.66 3.76 11.38
N GLY A 164 -4.61 4.42 10.88
CA GLY A 164 -4.38 4.58 9.44
C GLY A 164 -4.34 3.25 8.69
N VAL A 165 -3.88 2.18 9.34
CA VAL A 165 -3.81 0.83 8.76
C VAL A 165 -5.19 0.29 8.43
N SER A 166 -6.21 0.53 9.26
CA SER A 166 -7.58 0.07 8.98
C SER A 166 -8.19 0.74 7.74
N PHE A 167 -7.74 1.94 7.39
CA PHE A 167 -8.18 2.61 6.17
C PHE A 167 -7.68 1.95 4.88
N SER A 168 -6.63 1.12 4.96
CA SER A 168 -6.15 0.35 3.80
C SER A 168 -7.20 -0.64 3.26
N ILE A 169 -8.21 -1.02 4.07
CA ILE A 169 -9.38 -1.80 3.63
C ILE A 169 -10.05 -1.15 2.43
N VAL A 170 -10.17 0.18 2.42
CA VAL A 170 -10.76 0.92 1.30
C VAL A 170 -9.92 0.71 0.04
N THR A 171 -8.59 0.78 0.16
CA THR A 171 -7.69 0.53 -0.96
C THR A 171 -7.76 -0.93 -1.43
N ILE A 172 -7.86 -1.91 -0.52
CA ILE A 172 -8.05 -3.33 -0.88
C ILE A 172 -9.33 -3.51 -1.67
N ILE A 173 -10.46 -2.96 -1.21
CA ILE A 173 -11.75 -3.08 -1.90
C ILE A 173 -11.66 -2.46 -3.31
N ILE A 174 -11.08 -1.27 -3.42
CA ILE A 174 -10.98 -0.56 -4.70
C ILE A 174 -10.06 -1.30 -5.67
N ILE A 175 -8.84 -1.62 -5.24
CA ILE A 175 -7.82 -2.21 -6.12
C ILE A 175 -8.09 -3.70 -6.34
N GLN A 176 -8.11 -4.49 -5.28
CA GLN A 176 -8.26 -5.94 -5.35
C GLN A 176 -9.67 -6.32 -5.85
N GLY A 177 -10.70 -5.66 -5.31
CA GLY A 177 -12.09 -5.87 -5.74
C GLY A 177 -12.34 -5.38 -7.17
N GLY A 178 -11.76 -4.24 -7.55
CA GLY A 178 -11.81 -3.74 -8.93
C GLY A 178 -11.14 -4.68 -9.92
N LEU A 179 -9.96 -5.21 -9.60
CA LEU A 179 -9.25 -6.20 -10.43
C LEU A 179 -10.03 -7.51 -10.54
N ALA A 180 -10.62 -8.00 -9.45
CA ALA A 180 -11.46 -9.19 -9.49
C ALA A 180 -12.71 -8.98 -10.37
N LEU A 181 -13.32 -7.80 -10.30
CA LEU A 181 -14.46 -7.46 -11.16
C LEU A 181 -14.03 -7.34 -12.64
N LEU A 182 -12.88 -6.73 -12.92
CA LEU A 182 -12.31 -6.66 -14.28
C LEU A 182 -12.01 -8.06 -14.82
N GLY A 183 -11.43 -8.94 -14.00
CA GLY A 183 -11.22 -10.35 -14.38
C GLY A 183 -12.53 -11.05 -14.73
N TYR A 184 -13.58 -10.84 -13.94
CA TYR A 184 -14.90 -11.40 -14.19
C TYR A 184 -15.55 -10.87 -15.49
N LEU A 185 -15.44 -9.57 -15.77
CA LEU A 185 -16.11 -8.92 -16.90
C LEU A 185 -15.32 -9.00 -18.23
N ALA A 186 -14.00 -8.92 -18.16
CA ALA A 186 -13.12 -8.68 -19.30
C ALA A 186 -11.97 -9.71 -19.42
N GLY A 187 -11.85 -10.67 -18.50
CA GLY A 187 -10.80 -11.70 -18.54
C GLY A 187 -9.41 -11.17 -18.21
N GLU A 188 -8.38 -11.65 -18.90
CA GLU A 188 -6.99 -11.25 -18.68
C GLU A 188 -6.69 -9.90 -19.35
N VAL A 189 -6.95 -8.81 -18.63
CA VAL A 189 -6.66 -7.44 -19.09
C VAL A 189 -5.23 -7.00 -18.78
N MET A 190 -4.61 -7.57 -17.73
CA MET A 190 -3.26 -7.22 -17.31
C MET A 190 -2.26 -8.26 -17.77
N THR A 191 -1.21 -7.80 -18.43
CA THR A 191 -0.11 -8.66 -18.88
C THR A 191 0.91 -8.81 -17.75
N GLU A 192 1.70 -9.89 -17.76
CA GLU A 192 2.74 -10.11 -16.76
C GLU A 192 3.72 -8.93 -16.67
N ALA A 193 4.10 -8.35 -17.81
CA ALA A 193 4.93 -7.15 -17.85
C ALA A 193 4.27 -5.95 -17.12
N MET A 194 2.98 -5.72 -17.32
CA MET A 194 2.26 -4.63 -16.62
C MET A 194 2.24 -4.85 -15.11
N ILE A 195 2.06 -6.10 -14.68
CA ILE A 195 2.06 -6.49 -13.26
C ILE A 195 3.45 -6.30 -12.64
N ASN A 196 4.50 -6.73 -13.35
CA ASN A 196 5.89 -6.61 -12.90
C ASN A 196 6.32 -5.15 -12.77
N GLU A 197 6.04 -4.32 -13.78
CA GLU A 197 6.40 -2.90 -13.75
C GLU A 197 5.61 -2.11 -12.70
N MET A 198 4.32 -2.41 -12.52
CA MET A 198 3.53 -1.82 -11.43
C MET A 198 4.06 -2.25 -10.06
N SER A 199 4.35 -3.54 -9.89
CA SER A 199 4.89 -4.09 -8.64
C SER A 199 6.26 -3.49 -8.35
N SER A 200 7.10 -3.29 -9.37
CA SER A 200 8.41 -2.65 -9.22
C SER A 200 8.31 -1.18 -8.80
N ALA A 201 7.42 -0.41 -9.44
CA ALA A 201 7.15 0.97 -9.02
C ALA A 201 6.68 1.04 -7.57
N GLY A 202 5.78 0.14 -7.15
CA GLY A 202 5.37 0.03 -5.76
C GLY A 202 6.48 -0.44 -4.82
N GLY A 203 7.34 -1.34 -5.26
CA GLY A 203 8.52 -1.79 -4.52
C GLY A 203 9.45 -0.63 -4.18
N LEU A 204 9.73 0.24 -5.15
CA LEU A 204 10.51 1.47 -4.93
C LEU A 204 9.83 2.42 -3.93
N MET A 205 8.49 2.52 -3.95
CA MET A 205 7.75 3.29 -2.95
C MET A 205 7.82 2.66 -1.55
N LEU A 206 7.77 1.33 -1.44
CA LEU A 206 7.96 0.61 -0.17
C LEU A 206 9.37 0.82 0.39
N ILE A 207 10.40 0.82 -0.47
CA ILE A 207 11.75 1.20 -0.05
C ILE A 207 11.74 2.63 0.52
N GLY A 208 11.09 3.57 -0.16
CA GLY A 208 10.92 4.94 0.33
C GLY A 208 10.23 5.02 1.71
N LEU A 209 9.14 4.27 1.91
CA LEU A 209 8.45 4.18 3.20
C LEU A 209 9.28 3.51 4.28
N SER A 210 10.11 2.52 3.94
CA SER A 210 11.00 1.90 4.91
C SER A 210 11.97 2.91 5.52
N LEU A 211 12.43 3.90 4.74
CA LEU A 211 13.28 4.99 5.22
C LEU A 211 12.53 5.89 6.22
N ILE A 212 11.21 6.05 6.05
CA ILE A 212 10.34 6.77 6.99
C ILE A 212 10.22 6.00 8.29
N LEU A 213 9.91 4.69 8.19
CA LEU A 213 9.74 3.82 9.35
C LEU A 213 11.04 3.64 10.15
N LEU A 214 12.19 3.66 9.48
CA LEU A 214 13.51 3.60 10.11
C LEU A 214 14.03 4.97 10.57
N ASP A 215 13.24 6.03 10.41
CA ASP A 215 13.59 7.42 10.77
C ASP A 215 14.90 7.92 10.11
N ILE A 216 15.11 7.52 8.85
CA ILE A 216 16.29 7.90 8.06
C ILE A 216 15.96 9.10 7.16
N LYS A 217 14.82 9.05 6.46
CA LYS A 217 14.38 10.10 5.54
C LYS A 217 12.86 10.08 5.42
N HIS A 218 12.27 11.27 5.37
CA HIS A 218 10.81 11.48 5.34
C HIS A 218 10.30 12.07 4.01
N PRO A 219 10.43 11.34 2.88
CA PRO A 219 9.85 11.79 1.61
C PRO A 219 8.32 11.68 1.61
N ARG A 220 7.64 12.54 0.86
CA ARG A 220 6.17 12.54 0.72
C ARG A 220 5.68 11.39 -0.17
N MET A 221 5.74 10.16 0.35
CA MET A 221 5.48 8.94 -0.40
C MET A 221 4.07 8.88 -1.00
N ALA A 222 3.08 9.56 -0.40
CA ALA A 222 1.74 9.64 -0.97
C ALA A 222 1.72 10.28 -2.37
N ASN A 223 2.59 11.26 -2.65
CA ASN A 223 2.65 11.91 -3.95
C ASN A 223 3.18 10.99 -5.06
N TYR A 224 3.82 9.88 -4.71
CA TYR A 224 4.28 8.90 -5.69
C TYR A 224 3.20 7.90 -6.11
N LEU A 225 2.04 7.85 -5.44
CA LEU A 225 0.95 6.89 -5.73
C LEU A 225 0.51 6.84 -7.20
N PRO A 226 0.45 7.95 -7.97
CA PRO A 226 0.08 7.89 -9.39
C PRO A 226 1.04 7.03 -10.22
N ALA A 227 2.29 6.84 -9.78
CA ALA A 227 3.27 5.99 -10.46
C ALA A 227 2.75 4.56 -10.68
N LEU A 228 1.94 4.05 -9.76
CA LEU A 228 1.32 2.72 -9.86
C LEU A 228 0.38 2.61 -11.06
N LEU A 229 -0.28 3.70 -11.45
CA LEU A 229 -1.13 3.72 -12.64
C LEU A 229 -0.30 3.99 -13.91
N ILE A 230 0.76 4.80 -13.81
CA ILE A 230 1.59 5.15 -14.96
C ILE A 230 2.42 3.95 -15.45
N ALA A 231 2.96 3.12 -14.56
CA ALA A 231 3.77 1.95 -14.93
C ALA A 231 3.09 0.98 -15.92
N PRO A 232 1.89 0.43 -15.63
CA PRO A 232 1.21 -0.44 -16.60
C PRO A 232 0.78 0.32 -17.86
N LEU A 233 0.47 1.63 -17.78
CA LEU A 233 0.09 2.43 -18.95
C LEU A 233 1.26 2.60 -19.92
N ILE A 234 2.48 2.83 -19.42
CA ILE A 234 3.68 2.88 -20.26
C ILE A 234 3.87 1.55 -20.99
N VAL A 235 3.73 0.42 -20.30
CA VAL A 235 3.83 -0.91 -20.90
C VAL A 235 2.75 -1.12 -21.97
N ALA A 236 1.50 -0.75 -21.68
CA ALA A 236 0.39 -0.87 -22.63
C ALA A 236 0.61 -0.05 -23.90
N VAL A 237 1.05 1.22 -23.75
CA VAL A 237 1.35 2.11 -24.88
C VAL A 237 2.56 1.61 -25.66
N GLY A 238 3.63 1.17 -24.99
CA GLY A 238 4.81 0.60 -25.63
C GLY A 238 4.46 -0.60 -26.51
N ARG A 239 3.66 -1.53 -25.98
CA ARG A 239 3.16 -2.68 -26.75
C ARG A 239 2.29 -2.27 -27.92
N TRP A 240 1.40 -1.29 -27.75
CA TRP A 240 0.57 -0.78 -28.84
C TRP A 240 1.39 -0.13 -29.97
N LEU A 241 2.51 0.51 -29.63
CA LEU A 241 3.47 1.07 -30.58
C LEU A 241 4.44 0.04 -31.18
N GLY A 242 4.39 -1.23 -30.74
CA GLY A 242 5.30 -2.28 -31.17
C GLY A 242 6.72 -2.16 -30.60
N ILE A 243 6.90 -1.40 -29.52
CA ILE A 243 8.18 -1.25 -28.82
C ILE A 243 8.35 -2.43 -27.87
N ASP A 244 9.50 -3.09 -27.93
CA ASP A 244 9.82 -4.18 -27.01
C ASP A 244 10.12 -3.62 -25.61
N VAL A 245 9.23 -3.93 -24.67
CA VAL A 245 9.24 -3.39 -23.30
C VAL A 245 10.36 -4.04 -22.49
N TYR A 246 10.65 -5.31 -22.78
CA TYR A 246 11.77 -6.07 -22.25
C TYR A 246 12.77 -6.32 -23.37
N PRO A 247 13.76 -5.43 -23.56
CA PRO A 247 14.86 -5.73 -24.46
C PRO A 247 15.51 -7.04 -24.01
N ASN A 248 15.50 -8.05 -24.87
CA ASN A 248 16.24 -9.30 -24.65
C ASN A 248 17.73 -8.93 -24.53
N PHE A 249 18.24 -8.85 -23.29
CA PHE A 249 19.67 -8.71 -22.99
C PHE A 249 20.25 -10.06 -22.58
#